data_AF-A0A430J5Q4-F1
#
_entry.id   AF-A0A430J5Q4-F1
#
_cell.length_a   1.000
_cell.length_b   1.000
_cell.length_c   1.000
_cell.angle_alpha   90.00
_cell.angle_beta   90.00
_cell.angle_gamma   90.00
#
_symmetry.space_group_name_H-M   'P 1'
#
loop_
_entity.id
_entity.type
_entity.pdbx_description
1 polymer ?
#
loop_
_entity_poly.entity_id
_entity_poly.type
_entity_poly.pdbx_seq_one_letter_code
_entity_poly.pdbx_strand_id
1 'polypeptide(L)'
;MLTLNEKEKKAIAQTINSKLDECLSKYPLAQYPDEPYEEWKRIFASPPSITPEHIKDALEWKYGHYGKHNNVKTHKRVIAKMQEHWEEFIQADAQDLTKIFAFWQHRLSDHPFVIPVTFVTHLMLPDLAANMDRQHFQAMNLLISGARSSWEWHSRPNQVGDVQGFTDFVNIMATKIEVDGDRKRMLDKFLRVFGGNMLILGKPATTGRRIEPAIKQFSWDTFAPKRFDRNKIVHRANADVLFACLLLTLEEDENEIAIMSINEISKRIPLGTAGISNYASFQYAMIALFSAAKGRNYFRFDNPDLTDAFTKQANNPSRDINFWKYYMSETVRISPDYVVSEIQLKE
;
A
#
# COMPACT_ATOMS: atom_id res chain seq x y z
N MET A 1 27.25 1.46 -16.03
CA MET A 1 26.88 2.73 -15.36
C MET A 1 25.97 3.48 -16.32
N LEU A 2 24.78 3.86 -15.88
CA LEU A 2 23.84 4.62 -16.72
C LEU A 2 24.30 6.07 -16.80
N THR A 3 24.42 6.61 -18.01
CA THR A 3 24.70 8.02 -18.24
C THR A 3 23.53 8.67 -18.95
N LEU A 4 23.14 9.86 -18.50
CA LEU A 4 22.14 10.72 -19.13
C LEU A 4 22.81 12.07 -19.45
N ASN A 5 22.59 12.61 -20.63
CA ASN A 5 23.01 13.97 -20.97
C ASN A 5 22.01 15.01 -20.42
N GLU A 6 22.36 16.30 -20.38
CA GLU A 6 21.48 17.32 -19.78
C GLU A 6 20.14 17.47 -20.51
N LYS A 7 20.10 17.25 -21.84
CA LYS A 7 18.85 17.29 -22.61
C LYS A 7 17.91 16.16 -22.17
N GLU A 8 18.44 14.95 -22.01
CA GLU A 8 17.70 13.78 -21.53
C GLU A 8 17.21 14.00 -20.10
N LYS A 9 18.09 14.45 -19.20
CA LYS A 9 17.71 14.76 -17.80
C LYS A 9 16.56 15.77 -17.75
N LYS A 10 16.63 16.85 -18.56
CA LYS A 10 15.58 17.87 -18.60
C LYS A 10 14.26 17.32 -19.12
N ALA A 11 14.27 16.55 -20.19
CA ALA A 11 13.06 15.95 -20.77
C ALA A 11 12.38 14.97 -19.79
N ILE A 12 13.18 14.14 -19.11
CA ILE A 12 12.67 13.19 -18.10
C ILE A 12 12.12 13.96 -16.89
N ALA A 13 12.85 14.95 -16.38
CA ALA A 13 12.41 15.75 -15.24
C ALA A 13 11.08 16.46 -15.52
N GLN A 14 10.93 17.05 -16.71
CA GLN A 14 9.68 17.67 -17.14
C GLN A 14 8.51 16.66 -17.14
N THR A 15 8.75 15.44 -17.63
CA THR A 15 7.75 14.38 -17.63
C THR A 15 7.36 13.97 -16.20
N ILE A 16 8.34 13.82 -15.31
CA ILE A 16 8.09 13.48 -13.91
C ILE A 16 7.30 14.59 -13.22
N ASN A 17 7.80 15.83 -13.24
CA ASN A 17 7.19 16.97 -12.54
C ASN A 17 5.74 17.22 -13.02
N SER A 18 5.47 17.10 -14.33
CA SER A 18 4.10 17.28 -14.87
C SER A 18 3.08 16.24 -14.40
N LYS A 19 3.53 15.10 -13.88
CA LYS A 19 2.70 13.97 -13.45
C LYS A 19 2.88 13.61 -11.97
N LEU A 20 3.72 14.36 -11.26
CA LEU A 20 4.19 13.98 -9.93
C LEU A 20 3.02 13.91 -8.95
N ASP A 21 2.26 14.99 -8.80
CA ASP A 21 1.11 15.07 -7.89
C ASP A 21 0.04 14.04 -8.23
N GLU A 22 -0.25 13.85 -9.52
CA GLU A 22 -1.20 12.84 -9.99
C GLU A 22 -0.78 11.44 -9.54
N CYS A 23 0.50 11.09 -9.73
CA CYS A 23 1.02 9.79 -9.34
C CYS A 23 1.06 9.62 -7.81
N LEU A 24 1.55 10.62 -7.08
CA LEU A 24 1.62 10.59 -5.61
C LEU A 24 0.23 10.43 -5.00
N SER A 25 -0.79 11.13 -5.52
CA SER A 25 -2.17 11.00 -5.06
C SER A 25 -2.76 9.59 -5.25
N LYS A 26 -2.20 8.80 -6.17
CA LYS A 26 -2.63 7.43 -6.51
C LYS A 26 -1.74 6.36 -5.88
N TYR A 27 -0.73 6.74 -5.09
CA TYR A 27 0.17 5.79 -4.46
C TYR A 27 -0.60 4.82 -3.55
N PRO A 28 -0.39 3.49 -3.68
CA PRO A 28 -1.12 2.50 -2.90
C PRO A 28 -0.60 2.39 -1.45
N LEU A 29 -0.83 3.43 -0.64
CA LEU A 29 -0.41 3.50 0.78
C LEU A 29 -0.90 2.30 1.61
N ALA A 30 -2.10 1.80 1.30
CA ALA A 30 -2.65 0.56 1.84
C ALA A 30 -1.75 -0.68 1.72
N GLN A 31 -0.97 -0.75 0.64
CA GLN A 31 -0.09 -1.89 0.35
C GLN A 31 1.37 -1.60 0.73
N TYR A 32 1.77 -0.32 0.69
CA TYR A 32 3.13 0.15 0.94
C TYR A 32 3.10 1.37 1.89
N PRO A 33 2.70 1.18 3.15
CA PRO A 33 2.68 2.27 4.13
C PRO A 33 4.10 2.80 4.38
N ASP A 34 4.23 4.10 4.68
CA ASP A 34 5.54 4.76 4.85
C ASP A 34 6.23 4.38 6.17
N GLU A 35 5.48 4.40 7.28
CA GLU A 35 5.99 4.18 8.63
C GLU A 35 6.83 2.90 8.80
N PRO A 36 6.37 1.68 8.44
CA PRO A 36 7.19 0.49 8.64
C PRO A 36 8.42 0.48 7.73
N TYR A 37 8.33 1.10 6.55
CA TYR A 37 9.47 1.24 5.65
C TYR A 37 10.57 2.14 6.23
N GLU A 38 10.20 3.29 6.81
CA GLU A 38 11.15 4.15 7.51
C GLU A 38 11.72 3.47 8.76
N GLU A 39 10.92 2.67 9.46
CA GLU A 39 11.40 1.87 10.59
C GLU A 39 12.45 0.84 10.15
N TRP A 40 12.20 0.08 9.09
CA TRP A 40 13.17 -0.89 8.61
C TRP A 40 14.44 -0.24 8.05
N LYS A 41 14.37 0.96 7.46
CA LYS A 41 15.61 1.69 7.12
C LYS A 41 16.47 1.94 8.36
N ARG A 42 15.87 2.23 9.52
CA ARG A 42 16.61 2.39 10.78
C ARG A 42 17.15 1.07 11.31
N ILE A 43 16.33 0.02 11.34
CA ILE A 43 16.72 -1.32 11.85
C ILE A 43 17.83 -1.93 10.98
N PHE A 44 17.67 -1.91 9.66
CA PHE A 44 18.61 -2.55 8.74
C PHE A 44 19.94 -1.79 8.60
N ALA A 45 20.00 -0.53 9.05
CA ALA A 45 21.27 0.19 9.20
C ALA A 45 22.19 -0.43 10.28
N SER A 46 21.68 -1.33 11.13
CA SER A 46 22.46 -2.13 12.07
C SER A 46 22.24 -3.64 11.83
N PRO A 47 22.91 -4.23 10.82
CA PRO A 47 22.60 -5.58 10.37
C PRO A 47 22.66 -6.70 11.43
N PRO A 48 23.57 -6.66 12.42
CA PRO A 48 23.60 -7.66 13.50
C PRO A 48 22.36 -7.69 14.40
N SER A 49 21.54 -6.64 14.41
CA SER A 49 20.32 -6.55 15.23
C SER A 49 19.05 -7.09 14.54
N ILE A 50 19.18 -7.53 13.29
CA ILE A 50 18.05 -7.97 12.47
C ILE A 50 17.62 -9.39 12.90
N THR A 51 16.34 -9.53 13.19
CA THR A 51 15.70 -10.82 13.51
C THR A 51 15.08 -11.43 12.25
N PRO A 52 14.75 -12.73 12.26
CA PRO A 52 13.98 -13.35 11.19
C PRO A 52 12.66 -12.63 10.91
N GLU A 53 11.95 -12.15 11.94
CA GLU A 53 10.71 -11.38 11.80
C GLU A 53 10.91 -10.07 11.02
N HIS A 54 12.00 -9.33 11.28
CA HIS A 54 12.30 -8.12 10.52
C HIS A 54 12.48 -8.39 9.02
N ILE A 55 13.18 -9.47 8.66
CA ILE A 55 13.37 -9.89 7.26
C ILE A 55 12.04 -10.22 6.60
N LYS A 56 11.20 -10.99 7.31
CA LYS A 56 9.88 -11.39 6.81
C LYS A 56 8.99 -10.18 6.57
N ASP A 57 8.83 -9.32 7.56
CA ASP A 57 7.89 -8.20 7.49
C ASP A 57 8.32 -7.19 6.41
N ALA A 58 9.61 -6.90 6.31
CA ALA A 58 10.17 -6.03 5.29
C ALA A 58 9.95 -6.58 3.87
N LEU A 59 10.22 -7.86 3.64
CA LEU A 59 10.00 -8.48 2.33
C LEU A 59 8.52 -8.65 2.02
N GLU A 60 7.67 -8.94 2.99
CA GLU A 60 6.21 -8.94 2.80
C GLU A 60 5.72 -7.55 2.38
N TRP A 61 6.22 -6.47 2.97
CA TRP A 61 5.94 -5.11 2.48
C TRP A 61 6.42 -4.90 1.05
N LYS A 62 7.63 -5.33 0.71
CA LYS A 62 8.14 -5.21 -0.66
C LYS A 62 7.26 -5.91 -1.69
N TYR A 63 6.66 -7.03 -1.31
CA TYR A 63 5.70 -7.76 -2.14
C TYR A 63 4.26 -7.22 -2.06
N GLY A 64 3.98 -6.21 -1.25
CA GLY A 64 2.63 -5.67 -1.03
C GLY A 64 1.73 -6.60 -0.23
N HIS A 65 2.33 -7.43 0.61
CA HIS A 65 1.71 -8.45 1.46
C HIS A 65 1.78 -8.15 2.95
N TYR A 66 2.38 -7.03 3.35
CA TYR A 66 2.49 -6.65 4.76
C TYR A 66 1.13 -6.66 5.47
N GLY A 67 1.07 -7.34 6.63
CA GLY A 67 -0.16 -7.51 7.41
C GLY A 67 -1.20 -8.45 6.81
N LYS A 68 -0.88 -9.22 5.75
CA LYS A 68 -1.80 -10.19 5.13
C LYS A 68 -1.47 -11.62 5.53
N HIS A 69 -2.52 -12.42 5.74
CA HIS A 69 -2.38 -13.84 6.07
C HIS A 69 -2.07 -14.73 4.84
N ASN A 70 -2.40 -14.28 3.63
CA ASN A 70 -2.27 -15.09 2.42
C ASN A 70 -1.22 -14.52 1.44
N ASN A 71 -0.01 -15.09 1.50
CA ASN A 71 1.14 -14.65 0.71
C ASN A 71 1.49 -15.71 -0.35
N VAL A 72 1.99 -15.27 -1.50
CA VAL A 72 2.36 -16.16 -2.62
C VAL A 72 3.43 -17.16 -2.17
N LYS A 73 3.24 -18.46 -2.47
CA LYS A 73 4.13 -19.54 -2.03
C LYS A 73 5.60 -19.28 -2.37
N THR A 74 5.88 -18.78 -3.56
CA THR A 74 7.25 -18.45 -4.01
C THR A 74 7.89 -17.36 -3.14
N HIS A 75 7.14 -16.31 -2.78
CA HIS A 75 7.66 -15.26 -1.88
C HIS A 75 7.98 -15.81 -0.49
N LYS A 76 7.10 -16.66 0.06
CA LYS A 76 7.35 -17.33 1.35
C LYS A 76 8.65 -18.14 1.35
N ARG A 77 8.94 -18.86 0.25
CA ARG A 77 10.18 -19.64 0.10
C ARG A 77 11.43 -18.76 0.05
N VAL A 78 11.38 -17.67 -0.71
CA VAL A 78 12.49 -16.70 -0.77
C VAL A 78 12.75 -16.09 0.59
N ILE A 79 11.70 -15.66 1.30
CA ILE A 79 11.81 -15.10 2.65
C ILE A 79 12.47 -16.12 3.59
N ALA A 80 11.97 -17.36 3.62
CA ALA A 80 12.54 -18.42 4.46
C ALA A 80 14.02 -18.66 4.17
N LYS A 81 14.41 -18.68 2.89
CA LYS A 81 15.82 -18.82 2.50
C LYS A 81 16.68 -17.63 2.90
N MET A 82 16.15 -16.41 2.81
CA MET A 82 16.88 -15.23 3.28
C MET A 82 17.04 -15.22 4.80
N GLN A 83 16.04 -15.69 5.55
CA GLN A 83 16.14 -15.87 7.00
C GLN A 83 17.18 -16.94 7.37
N GLU A 84 17.16 -18.10 6.69
CA GLU A 84 18.09 -19.22 6.93
C GLU A 84 19.56 -18.82 6.77
N HIS A 85 19.87 -17.99 5.77
CA HIS A 85 21.25 -17.61 5.43
C HIS A 85 21.64 -16.20 5.89
N TRP A 86 20.82 -15.54 6.74
CA TRP A 86 21.05 -14.15 7.13
C TRP A 86 22.35 -13.96 7.92
N GLU A 87 22.59 -14.80 8.94
CA GLU A 87 23.78 -14.68 9.78
C GLU A 87 25.06 -14.87 8.96
N GLU A 88 25.06 -15.84 8.05
CA GLU A 88 26.17 -16.09 7.13
C GLU A 88 26.41 -14.90 6.19
N PHE A 89 25.34 -14.24 5.72
CA PHE A 89 25.44 -13.04 4.89
C PHE A 89 26.12 -11.89 5.63
N ILE A 90 25.74 -11.66 6.89
CA ILE A 90 26.34 -10.60 7.70
C ILE A 90 27.81 -10.90 7.99
N GLN A 91 28.16 -12.15 8.27
CA GLN A 91 29.56 -12.56 8.49
C GLN A 91 30.43 -12.43 7.24
N ALA A 92 29.83 -12.54 6.04
CA ALA A 92 30.55 -12.34 4.79
C ALA A 92 30.97 -10.88 4.55
N ASP A 93 30.43 -9.93 5.31
CA ASP A 93 30.76 -8.49 5.29
C ASP A 93 30.85 -7.92 3.85
N ALA A 94 29.84 -8.25 3.04
CA ALA A 94 29.81 -7.82 1.64
C ALA A 94 29.41 -6.33 1.54
N GLN A 95 30.37 -5.48 1.17
CA GLN A 95 30.21 -4.02 1.09
C GLN A 95 29.97 -3.48 -0.34
N ASP A 96 29.84 -4.36 -1.34
CA ASP A 96 29.59 -3.97 -2.74
C ASP A 96 28.52 -4.85 -3.40
N LEU A 97 27.82 -4.30 -4.41
CA LEU A 97 26.70 -4.98 -5.06
C LEU A 97 27.08 -6.34 -5.64
N THR A 98 28.26 -6.46 -6.23
CA THR A 98 28.69 -7.68 -6.90
C THR A 98 28.83 -8.81 -5.88
N LYS A 99 29.50 -8.54 -4.75
CA LYS A 99 29.64 -9.52 -3.67
C LYS A 99 28.31 -9.87 -3.01
N ILE A 100 27.46 -8.86 -2.76
CA ILE A 100 26.14 -9.09 -2.17
C ILE A 100 25.31 -10.01 -3.08
N PHE A 101 25.25 -9.72 -4.38
CA PHE A 101 24.49 -10.53 -5.31
C PHE A 101 25.10 -11.92 -5.52
N ALA A 102 26.42 -12.04 -5.59
CA ALA A 102 27.09 -13.33 -5.69
C ALA A 102 26.78 -14.22 -4.48
N PHE A 103 26.77 -13.65 -3.27
CA PHE A 103 26.38 -14.38 -2.06
C PHE A 103 24.97 -14.97 -2.17
N TRP A 104 24.01 -14.15 -2.60
CA TRP A 104 22.60 -14.56 -2.66
C TRP A 104 22.25 -15.42 -3.88
N GLN A 105 22.96 -15.27 -5.01
CA GLN A 105 22.66 -16.00 -6.24
C GLN A 105 22.72 -17.53 -6.05
N HIS A 106 23.73 -18.01 -5.32
CA HIS A 106 23.87 -19.45 -5.04
C HIS A 106 22.81 -20.00 -4.08
N ARG A 107 22.28 -19.15 -3.19
CA ARG A 107 21.30 -19.55 -2.15
C ARG A 107 19.85 -19.41 -2.61
N LEU A 108 19.61 -18.60 -3.64
CA LEU A 108 18.29 -18.29 -4.18
C LEU A 108 18.13 -18.68 -5.65
N SER A 109 19.02 -19.52 -6.21
CA SER A 109 19.09 -19.84 -7.65
C SER A 109 17.79 -20.34 -8.27
N ASP A 110 16.94 -20.99 -7.48
CA ASP A 110 15.66 -21.55 -7.93
C ASP A 110 14.52 -20.52 -7.97
N HIS A 111 14.79 -19.28 -7.56
CA HIS A 111 13.77 -18.25 -7.35
C HIS A 111 14.20 -16.88 -7.91
N PRO A 112 13.24 -16.02 -8.30
CA PRO A 112 13.54 -14.63 -8.66
C PRO A 112 14.13 -13.85 -7.46
N PHE A 113 15.45 -13.64 -7.46
CA PHE A 113 16.17 -13.10 -6.30
C PHE A 113 16.57 -11.62 -6.43
N VAL A 114 16.61 -11.06 -7.65
CA VAL A 114 17.10 -9.70 -7.88
C VAL A 114 16.32 -8.65 -7.06
N ILE A 115 14.98 -8.69 -7.10
CA ILE A 115 14.14 -7.73 -6.37
C ILE A 115 14.31 -7.81 -4.84
N PRO A 116 14.16 -8.98 -4.18
CA PRO A 116 14.31 -9.07 -2.73
C PRO A 116 15.72 -8.73 -2.26
N VAL A 117 16.77 -9.16 -2.99
CA VAL A 117 18.16 -8.80 -2.66
C VAL A 117 18.39 -7.31 -2.84
N THR A 118 17.90 -6.70 -3.92
CA THR A 118 17.99 -5.24 -4.12
C THR A 118 17.32 -4.50 -2.98
N PHE A 119 16.13 -4.93 -2.56
CA PHE A 119 15.38 -4.24 -1.51
C PHE A 119 16.08 -4.31 -0.15
N VAL A 120 16.59 -5.49 0.24
CA VAL A 120 17.33 -5.61 1.49
C VAL A 120 18.66 -4.85 1.43
N THR A 121 19.34 -4.88 0.29
CA THR A 121 20.53 -4.05 0.06
C THR A 121 20.20 -2.56 0.17
N HIS A 122 19.05 -2.13 -0.35
CA HIS A 122 18.59 -0.75 -0.24
C HIS A 122 18.34 -0.34 1.22
N LEU A 123 17.77 -1.23 2.04
CA LEU A 123 17.54 -0.95 3.46
C LEU A 123 18.85 -0.84 4.25
N MET A 124 19.86 -1.65 3.93
CA MET A 124 21.16 -1.65 4.61
C MET A 124 22.11 -0.56 4.11
N LEU A 125 22.16 -0.38 2.79
CA LEU A 125 23.13 0.44 2.04
C LEU A 125 22.37 1.23 0.96
N PRO A 126 21.60 2.26 1.33
CA PRO A 126 20.69 2.98 0.41
C PRO A 126 21.41 3.74 -0.71
N ASP A 127 22.71 4.02 -0.57
CA ASP A 127 23.53 4.62 -1.62
C ASP A 127 24.01 3.60 -2.66
N LEU A 128 24.05 2.32 -2.28
CA LEU A 128 24.49 1.23 -3.12
C LEU A 128 23.35 0.66 -3.98
N ALA A 129 22.12 0.66 -3.45
CA ALA A 129 20.94 0.23 -4.18
C ALA A 129 19.74 1.16 -3.90
N ALA A 130 19.09 1.64 -4.94
CA ALA A 130 17.77 2.27 -4.83
C ALA A 130 16.66 1.22 -4.68
N ASN A 131 15.56 1.58 -4.00
CA ASN A 131 14.38 0.73 -3.90
C ASN A 131 13.81 0.43 -5.31
N MET A 132 13.93 -0.81 -5.76
CA MET A 132 13.53 -1.22 -7.10
C MET A 132 12.61 -2.43 -7.07
N ASP A 133 11.62 -2.45 -7.96
CA ASP A 133 10.97 -3.67 -8.40
C ASP A 133 10.64 -3.55 -9.90
N ARG A 134 9.86 -4.51 -10.42
CA ARG A 134 9.45 -4.51 -11.81
C ARG A 134 8.79 -3.20 -12.26
N GLN A 135 7.90 -2.61 -11.47
CA GLN A 135 7.18 -1.39 -11.88
C GLN A 135 8.13 -0.20 -11.92
N HIS A 136 9.01 -0.07 -10.93
CA HIS A 136 10.01 0.99 -10.92
C HIS A 136 10.95 0.89 -12.13
N PHE A 137 11.44 -0.32 -12.42
CA PHE A 137 12.33 -0.56 -13.55
C PHE A 137 11.65 -0.28 -14.90
N GLN A 138 10.38 -0.66 -15.04
CA GLN A 138 9.57 -0.34 -16.22
C GLN A 138 9.36 1.17 -16.38
N ALA A 139 9.08 1.89 -15.29
CA ALA A 139 8.93 3.34 -15.29
C ALA A 139 10.20 4.06 -15.75
N MET A 140 11.36 3.68 -15.18
CA MET A 140 12.67 4.21 -15.60
C MET A 140 12.86 4.02 -17.11
N ASN A 141 12.67 2.79 -17.58
CA ASN A 141 12.88 2.46 -18.98
C ASN A 141 11.98 3.26 -19.93
N LEU A 142 10.71 3.43 -19.56
CA LEU A 142 9.77 4.23 -20.34
C LEU A 142 10.21 5.69 -20.42
N LEU A 143 10.59 6.27 -19.28
CA LEU A 143 11.09 7.65 -19.20
C LEU A 143 12.33 7.85 -20.07
N ILE A 144 13.30 6.92 -20.00
CA ILE A 144 14.51 7.00 -20.82
C ILE A 144 14.17 6.85 -22.30
N SER A 145 13.32 5.89 -22.68
CA SER A 145 12.91 5.72 -24.08
C SER A 145 12.21 6.95 -24.67
N GLY A 146 11.45 7.69 -23.86
CA GLY A 146 10.84 8.96 -24.26
C GLY A 146 11.85 10.08 -24.52
N ALA A 147 13.05 10.01 -23.92
CA ALA A 147 14.11 11.00 -24.07
C ALA A 147 15.24 10.57 -25.01
N ARG A 148 15.43 9.26 -25.21
CA ARG A 148 16.48 8.61 -26.00
C ARG A 148 15.88 7.48 -26.82
N SER A 149 15.71 7.71 -28.12
CA SER A 149 15.12 6.73 -29.06
C SER A 149 15.95 5.46 -29.25
N SER A 150 17.26 5.50 -28.99
CA SER A 150 18.16 4.35 -29.07
C SER A 150 18.17 3.48 -27.80
N TRP A 151 17.31 3.76 -26.82
CA TRP A 151 17.26 3.00 -25.57
C TRP A 151 16.64 1.61 -25.78
N GLU A 152 17.39 0.57 -25.42
CA GLU A 152 16.91 -0.81 -25.48
C GLU A 152 16.15 -1.20 -24.22
N TRP A 153 14.92 -1.70 -24.41
CA TRP A 153 14.02 -1.98 -23.30
C TRP A 153 14.13 -3.41 -22.78
N HIS A 154 14.17 -3.54 -21.45
CA HIS A 154 14.00 -4.82 -20.77
C HIS A 154 12.82 -4.76 -19.80
N SER A 155 11.99 -5.81 -19.82
CA SER A 155 10.73 -5.81 -19.05
C SER A 155 10.91 -6.05 -17.55
N ARG A 156 12.07 -6.58 -17.11
CA ARG A 156 12.40 -6.92 -15.74
C ARG A 156 13.91 -6.77 -15.49
N PRO A 157 14.33 -6.35 -14.28
CA PRO A 157 15.72 -6.43 -13.90
C PRO A 157 16.10 -7.90 -13.67
N ASN A 158 17.24 -8.33 -14.22
CA ASN A 158 17.72 -9.71 -14.12
C ASN A 158 19.20 -9.82 -13.68
N GLN A 159 19.93 -8.71 -13.63
CA GLN A 159 21.36 -8.70 -13.31
C GLN A 159 21.75 -7.50 -12.44
N VAL A 160 22.94 -7.57 -11.84
CA VAL A 160 23.51 -6.49 -11.00
C VAL A 160 23.61 -5.17 -11.77
N GLY A 161 23.95 -5.23 -13.06
CA GLY A 161 24.02 -4.06 -13.93
C GLY A 161 22.71 -3.28 -14.02
N ASP A 162 21.57 -3.95 -13.96
CA ASP A 162 20.25 -3.30 -13.99
C ASP A 162 19.98 -2.54 -12.69
N VAL A 163 20.38 -3.12 -11.56
CA VAL A 163 20.26 -2.52 -10.23
C VAL A 163 21.13 -1.27 -10.14
N GLN A 164 22.37 -1.35 -10.62
CA GLN A 164 23.27 -0.21 -10.67
C GLN A 164 22.71 0.88 -11.60
N GLY A 165 22.28 0.53 -12.81
CA GLY A 165 21.70 1.48 -13.76
C GLY A 165 20.45 2.17 -13.23
N PHE A 166 19.59 1.44 -12.51
CA PHE A 166 18.42 2.01 -11.84
C PHE A 166 18.80 2.92 -10.68
N THR A 167 19.82 2.55 -9.89
CA THR A 167 20.32 3.38 -8.78
C THR A 167 20.93 4.68 -9.30
N ASP A 168 21.74 4.61 -10.36
CA ASP A 168 22.27 5.77 -11.07
C ASP A 168 21.14 6.69 -11.55
N PHE A 169 20.09 6.12 -12.16
CA PHE A 169 18.91 6.87 -12.61
C PHE A 169 18.23 7.62 -11.45
N VAL A 170 17.94 6.93 -10.35
CA VAL A 170 17.28 7.54 -9.18
C VAL A 170 18.13 8.67 -8.60
N ASN A 171 19.44 8.45 -8.45
CA ASN A 171 20.35 9.47 -7.95
C ASN A 171 20.41 10.70 -8.86
N ILE A 172 20.48 10.51 -10.19
CA ILE A 172 20.47 11.62 -11.15
C ILE A 172 19.14 12.38 -11.06
N MET A 173 18.01 11.67 -11.15
CA MET A 173 16.71 12.31 -11.27
C MET A 173 16.22 12.94 -9.98
N ALA A 174 16.58 12.39 -8.81
CA ALA A 174 16.26 13.01 -7.51
C ALA A 174 16.84 14.44 -7.38
N THR A 175 17.92 14.78 -8.09
CA THR A 175 18.46 16.15 -8.12
C THR A 175 17.66 17.12 -8.99
N LYS A 176 16.80 16.61 -9.87
CA LYS A 176 16.09 17.40 -10.90
C LYS A 176 14.58 17.52 -10.65
N ILE A 177 14.02 16.76 -9.71
CA ILE A 177 12.60 16.87 -9.37
C ILE A 177 12.35 18.06 -8.45
N GLU A 178 11.22 18.72 -8.67
CA GLU A 178 10.80 19.95 -7.96
C GLU A 178 9.80 19.59 -6.88
N VAL A 179 10.30 19.04 -5.76
CA VAL A 179 9.48 18.66 -4.60
C VAL A 179 10.23 18.93 -3.30
N ASP A 180 9.47 19.29 -2.27
CA ASP A 180 9.97 19.45 -0.91
C ASP A 180 10.10 18.09 -0.20
N GLY A 181 11.07 18.00 0.73
CA GLY A 181 11.32 16.79 1.52
C GLY A 181 12.20 15.75 0.81
N ASP A 182 11.99 14.47 1.15
CA ASP A 182 12.79 13.35 0.63
C ASP A 182 12.49 13.07 -0.85
N ARG A 183 13.29 13.68 -1.72
CA ARG A 183 13.19 13.55 -3.18
C ARG A 183 13.33 12.11 -3.66
N LYS A 184 14.20 11.29 -3.04
CA LYS A 184 14.37 9.89 -3.45
C LYS A 184 13.10 9.09 -3.14
N ARG A 185 12.49 9.30 -1.97
CA ARG A 185 11.22 8.65 -1.61
C ARG A 185 10.06 9.12 -2.50
N MET A 186 9.99 10.40 -2.84
CA MET A 186 8.95 10.89 -3.77
C MET A 186 9.11 10.30 -5.16
N LEU A 187 10.34 10.21 -5.66
CA LEU A 187 10.63 9.57 -6.95
C LEU A 187 10.29 8.08 -6.93
N ASP A 188 10.62 7.36 -5.86
CA ASP A 188 10.25 5.94 -5.66
C ASP A 188 8.73 5.74 -5.76
N LYS A 189 7.94 6.54 -5.02
CA LYS A 189 6.46 6.51 -5.10
C LYS A 189 5.94 6.82 -6.50
N PHE A 190 6.51 7.82 -7.16
CA PHE A 190 6.19 8.17 -8.54
C PHE A 190 6.42 6.99 -9.48
N LEU A 191 7.63 6.42 -9.48
CA LEU A 191 8.03 5.34 -10.38
C LEU A 191 7.16 4.09 -10.20
N ARG A 192 6.80 3.77 -8.94
CA ARG A 192 5.85 2.70 -8.63
C ARG A 192 4.52 2.88 -9.36
N VAL A 193 3.92 4.05 -9.22
CA VAL A 193 2.58 4.35 -9.77
C VAL A 193 2.64 4.52 -11.27
N PHE A 194 3.62 5.25 -11.78
CA PHE A 194 3.82 5.49 -13.21
C PHE A 194 4.03 4.18 -13.98
N GLY A 195 4.89 3.29 -13.46
CA GLY A 195 5.13 1.97 -14.04
C GLY A 195 3.91 1.04 -13.95
N GLY A 196 3.15 1.11 -12.85
CA GLY A 196 1.95 0.31 -12.65
C GLY A 196 0.76 0.74 -13.53
N ASN A 197 0.56 2.04 -13.74
CA ASN A 197 -0.56 2.59 -14.50
C ASN A 197 -0.45 2.34 -16.02
N MET A 198 0.74 2.06 -16.56
CA MET A 198 0.89 1.73 -17.99
C MET A 198 0.36 0.33 -18.35
N LEU A 199 0.24 -0.60 -17.38
CA LEU A 199 -0.55 -1.83 -17.55
C LEU A 199 -2.07 -1.56 -17.53
N ILE A 200 -2.47 -0.37 -17.09
CA ILE A 200 -3.84 0.13 -16.97
C ILE A 200 -4.08 1.25 -18.00
N LEU A 201 -3.36 1.28 -19.13
CA LEU A 201 -3.68 2.18 -20.26
C LEU A 201 -5.05 1.91 -20.90
N GLY A 202 -5.87 1.02 -20.34
CA GLY A 202 -7.26 0.77 -20.72
C GLY A 202 -8.28 0.93 -19.59
N LYS A 203 -7.94 1.39 -18.38
CA LYS A 203 -8.96 1.74 -17.38
C LYS A 203 -8.74 3.14 -16.82
N PRO A 204 -9.80 3.96 -16.73
CA PRO A 204 -9.70 5.28 -16.14
C PRO A 204 -9.14 5.14 -14.72
N ALA A 205 -8.15 5.96 -14.41
CA ALA A 205 -7.66 6.09 -13.06
C ALA A 205 -8.85 6.40 -12.15
N THR A 206 -9.03 5.62 -11.09
CA THR A 206 -9.99 5.96 -10.04
C THR A 206 -9.56 7.32 -9.45
N THR A 207 -10.36 8.35 -9.72
CA THR A 207 -10.10 9.80 -9.57
C THR A 207 -10.10 10.31 -8.12
N GLY A 208 -9.75 9.48 -7.14
CA GLY A 208 -9.70 9.89 -5.74
C GLY A 208 -8.27 9.96 -5.21
N ARG A 209 -7.95 11.01 -4.45
CA ARG A 209 -6.77 11.06 -3.57
C ARG A 209 -6.82 9.84 -2.63
N ARG A 210 -5.81 8.97 -2.65
CA ARG A 210 -5.73 7.82 -1.75
C ARG A 210 -5.27 8.30 -0.38
N ILE A 211 -6.17 8.23 0.60
CA ILE A 211 -5.92 8.58 2.00
C ILE A 211 -5.25 7.38 2.67
N GLU A 212 -4.21 7.61 3.47
CA GLU A 212 -3.61 6.56 4.29
C GLU A 212 -4.60 6.12 5.37
N PRO A 213 -4.88 4.81 5.53
CA PRO A 213 -5.76 4.36 6.60
C PRO A 213 -5.10 4.59 7.96
N ALA A 214 -5.85 5.19 8.89
CA ALA A 214 -5.42 5.31 10.29
C ALA A 214 -5.20 3.93 10.93
N ILE A 215 -6.08 2.96 10.63
CA ILE A 215 -6.01 1.60 11.16
C ILE A 215 -5.54 0.66 10.04
N LYS A 216 -4.23 0.38 10.01
CA LYS A 216 -3.59 -0.45 8.97
C LYS A 216 -3.78 -1.95 9.20
N GLN A 217 -3.84 -2.37 10.46
CA GLN A 217 -4.07 -3.76 10.89
C GLN A 217 -5.17 -3.77 11.94
N PHE A 218 -5.95 -4.85 11.99
CA PHE A 218 -7.06 -4.99 12.92
C PHE A 218 -7.08 -6.42 13.47
N SER A 219 -7.25 -6.54 14.78
CA SER A 219 -7.52 -7.80 15.46
C SER A 219 -8.76 -7.67 16.32
N TRP A 220 -9.62 -8.70 16.26
CA TRP A 220 -10.79 -8.80 17.14
C TRP A 220 -10.40 -8.99 18.60
N ASP A 221 -9.22 -9.55 18.87
CA ASP A 221 -8.73 -9.78 20.24
C ASP A 221 -8.40 -8.47 20.94
N THR A 222 -7.89 -7.49 20.19
CA THR A 222 -7.51 -6.16 20.69
C THR A 222 -8.62 -5.12 20.51
N PHE A 223 -9.71 -5.46 19.84
CA PHE A 223 -10.84 -4.55 19.61
C PHE A 223 -11.67 -4.39 20.89
N ALA A 224 -11.48 -3.27 21.58
CA ALA A 224 -12.16 -2.94 22.84
C ALA A 224 -12.64 -1.48 22.84
N PRO A 225 -13.67 -1.14 22.02
CA PRO A 225 -14.29 0.19 22.07
C PRO A 225 -14.95 0.41 23.43
N LYS A 226 -14.98 1.66 23.90
CA LYS A 226 -15.57 2.06 25.18
C LYS A 226 -17.02 2.50 25.04
N ARG A 227 -17.32 3.24 23.97
CA ARG A 227 -18.63 3.84 23.65
C ARG A 227 -19.54 2.90 22.88
N PHE A 228 -19.01 1.80 22.34
CA PHE A 228 -19.75 0.91 21.44
C PHE A 228 -19.76 -0.55 21.91
N ASP A 229 -20.89 -1.24 21.68
CA ASP A 229 -21.05 -2.64 22.04
C ASP A 229 -20.48 -3.55 20.94
N ARG A 230 -19.24 -4.03 21.15
CA ARG A 230 -18.57 -4.94 20.22
C ARG A 230 -19.29 -6.28 20.02
N ASN A 231 -20.05 -6.74 21.01
CA ASN A 231 -20.66 -8.07 20.96
C ASN A 231 -21.81 -8.14 19.96
N LYS A 232 -22.38 -6.99 19.59
CA LYS A 232 -23.39 -6.88 18.53
C LYS A 232 -22.81 -6.96 17.13
N ILE A 233 -21.49 -6.85 16.97
CA ILE A 233 -20.82 -7.11 15.70
C ILE A 233 -20.51 -8.60 15.62
N VAL A 234 -21.52 -9.38 15.24
CA VAL A 234 -21.48 -10.86 15.28
C VAL A 234 -20.69 -11.45 14.11
N HIS A 235 -20.73 -10.78 12.97
CA HIS A 235 -20.04 -11.24 11.78
C HIS A 235 -18.56 -10.80 11.75
N ARG A 236 -17.77 -11.46 10.90
CA ARG A 236 -16.30 -11.28 10.79
C ARG A 236 -15.84 -11.07 9.35
N ALA A 237 -16.75 -10.68 8.46
CA ALA A 237 -16.43 -10.31 7.09
C ALA A 237 -15.85 -8.89 7.02
N ASN A 238 -15.31 -8.53 5.86
CA ASN A 238 -14.66 -7.22 5.66
C ASN A 238 -15.56 -6.03 6.01
N ALA A 239 -16.87 -6.10 5.78
CA ALA A 239 -17.81 -5.03 6.16
C ALA A 239 -17.86 -4.84 7.68
N ASP A 240 -17.79 -5.92 8.44
CA ASP A 240 -17.88 -5.92 9.89
C ASP A 240 -16.56 -5.41 10.51
N VAL A 241 -15.44 -5.77 9.87
CA VAL A 241 -14.11 -5.23 10.20
C VAL A 241 -14.03 -3.73 9.91
N LEU A 242 -14.54 -3.28 8.76
CA LEU A 242 -14.60 -1.84 8.42
C LEU A 242 -15.48 -1.07 9.41
N PHE A 243 -16.63 -1.63 9.81
CA PHE A 243 -17.47 -1.03 10.84
C PHE A 243 -16.73 -0.91 12.17
N ALA A 244 -16.08 -1.98 12.64
CA ALA A 244 -15.30 -1.96 13.87
C ALA A 244 -14.15 -0.92 13.82
N CYS A 245 -13.46 -0.81 12.68
CA CYS A 245 -12.43 0.22 12.48
C CYS A 245 -13.03 1.63 12.52
N LEU A 246 -14.19 1.85 11.90
CA LEU A 246 -14.89 3.14 11.98
C LEU A 246 -15.20 3.50 13.43
N LEU A 247 -15.72 2.56 14.22
CA LEU A 247 -16.00 2.79 15.64
C LEU A 247 -14.75 3.24 16.41
N LEU A 248 -13.60 2.59 16.17
CA LEU A 248 -12.32 3.03 16.76
C LEU A 248 -11.94 4.45 16.35
N THR A 249 -12.11 4.83 15.08
CA THR A 249 -11.82 6.22 14.65
C THR A 249 -12.75 7.25 15.28
N LEU A 250 -13.94 6.84 15.75
CA LEU A 250 -14.89 7.72 16.44
C LEU A 250 -14.67 7.77 17.95
N GLU A 251 -14.02 6.77 18.54
CA GLU A 251 -13.59 6.82 19.94
C GLU A 251 -12.55 7.91 20.18
N GLU A 252 -11.73 8.20 19.18
CA GLU A 252 -10.71 9.26 19.21
C GLU A 252 -11.31 10.67 19.12
N ASP A 253 -12.55 10.79 18.62
CA ASP A 253 -13.25 12.07 18.52
C ASP A 253 -14.14 12.32 19.75
N GLU A 254 -13.84 13.37 20.53
CA GLU A 254 -14.62 13.76 21.72
C GLU A 254 -16.05 14.24 21.42
N ASN A 255 -16.38 14.47 20.14
CA ASN A 255 -17.71 14.92 19.73
C ASN A 255 -18.73 13.76 19.77
N GLU A 256 -20.00 14.12 19.96
CA GLU A 256 -21.15 13.21 19.90
C GLU A 256 -21.13 12.35 18.65
N ILE A 257 -21.74 11.16 18.74
CA ILE A 257 -21.85 10.14 17.68
C ILE A 257 -22.57 10.77 16.48
N ALA A 258 -21.78 11.44 15.63
CA ALA A 258 -22.28 12.43 14.71
C ALA A 258 -22.99 11.79 13.51
N ILE A 259 -23.92 12.57 12.95
CA ILE A 259 -24.39 12.38 11.58
C ILE A 259 -23.16 12.50 10.67
N MET A 260 -22.91 11.48 9.86
CA MET A 260 -21.80 11.47 8.90
C MET A 260 -22.32 11.18 7.51
N SER A 261 -21.74 11.84 6.52
CA SER A 261 -21.90 11.45 5.14
C SER A 261 -21.16 10.14 4.84
N ILE A 262 -21.63 9.39 3.83
CA ILE A 262 -20.90 8.24 3.28
C ILE A 262 -19.47 8.63 2.87
N ASN A 263 -19.28 9.85 2.34
CA ASN A 263 -17.96 10.36 2.00
C ASN A 263 -17.04 10.48 3.23
N GLU A 264 -17.52 11.06 4.33
CA GLU A 264 -16.74 11.17 5.58
C GLU A 264 -16.38 9.80 6.13
N ILE A 265 -17.32 8.86 6.14
CA ILE A 265 -17.04 7.46 6.50
C ILE A 265 -15.94 6.89 5.61
N SER A 266 -16.03 7.06 4.29
CA SER A 266 -15.02 6.54 3.35
C SER A 266 -13.63 7.15 3.52
N LYS A 267 -13.52 8.36 4.09
CA LYS A 267 -12.24 9.02 4.43
C LYS A 267 -11.65 8.49 5.73
N ARG A 268 -12.50 8.10 6.70
CA ARG A 268 -12.07 7.50 7.98
C ARG A 268 -11.64 6.04 7.82
N ILE A 269 -12.32 5.31 6.96
CA ILE A 269 -12.02 3.91 6.64
C ILE A 269 -11.70 3.72 5.14
N PRO A 270 -10.62 4.32 4.63
CA PRO A 270 -10.26 4.23 3.22
C PRO A 270 -9.77 2.81 2.85
N LEU A 271 -9.59 2.57 1.55
CA LEU A 271 -8.94 1.35 1.05
C LEU A 271 -7.61 1.14 1.77
N GLY A 272 -7.39 -0.08 2.30
CA GLY A 272 -6.24 -0.43 3.14
C GLY A 272 -6.54 -0.55 4.62
N THR A 273 -7.67 -0.01 5.07
CA THR A 273 -8.13 -0.19 6.46
C THR A 273 -8.16 -1.68 6.80
N ALA A 274 -7.57 -2.04 7.94
CA ALA A 274 -7.44 -3.42 8.42
C ALA A 274 -6.77 -4.39 7.41
N GLY A 275 -5.88 -3.89 6.56
CA GLY A 275 -5.20 -4.68 5.54
C GLY A 275 -6.05 -4.98 4.29
N ILE A 276 -7.28 -4.45 4.22
CA ILE A 276 -8.20 -4.64 3.09
C ILE A 276 -7.72 -3.81 1.89
N SER A 277 -6.80 -4.38 1.13
CA SER A 277 -6.10 -3.70 0.03
C SER A 277 -6.56 -4.13 -1.37
N ASN A 278 -7.36 -5.20 -1.46
CA ASN A 278 -8.02 -5.56 -2.71
C ASN A 278 -9.18 -4.61 -2.98
N TYR A 279 -9.11 -3.87 -4.10
CA TYR A 279 -10.10 -2.87 -4.45
C TYR A 279 -11.52 -3.43 -4.52
N ALA A 280 -11.73 -4.57 -5.21
CA ALA A 280 -13.05 -5.16 -5.36
C ALA A 280 -13.62 -5.65 -4.01
N SER A 281 -12.77 -6.24 -3.16
CA SER A 281 -13.17 -6.65 -1.81
C SER A 281 -13.55 -5.46 -0.93
N PHE A 282 -12.81 -4.36 -1.02
CA PHE A 282 -13.12 -3.12 -0.31
C PHE A 282 -14.43 -2.49 -0.81
N GLN A 283 -14.58 -2.35 -2.13
CA GLN A 283 -15.80 -1.84 -2.74
C GLN A 283 -17.03 -2.65 -2.31
N TYR A 284 -16.93 -3.98 -2.32
CA TYR A 284 -18.00 -4.85 -1.84
C TYR A 284 -18.26 -4.68 -0.34
N ALA A 285 -17.21 -4.58 0.47
CA ALA A 285 -17.34 -4.35 1.90
C ALA A 285 -18.05 -3.02 2.21
N MET A 286 -17.76 -1.95 1.47
CA MET A 286 -18.46 -0.66 1.59
C MET A 286 -19.95 -0.78 1.25
N ILE A 287 -20.31 -1.54 0.21
CA ILE A 287 -21.73 -1.79 -0.13
C ILE A 287 -22.42 -2.57 0.99
N ALA A 288 -21.78 -3.63 1.48
CA ALA A 288 -22.34 -4.48 2.52
C ALA A 288 -22.43 -3.76 3.89
N LEU A 289 -21.50 -2.84 4.17
CA LEU A 289 -21.44 -2.01 5.38
C LEU A 289 -22.71 -1.15 5.55
N PHE A 290 -23.24 -0.64 4.43
CA PHE A 290 -24.45 0.19 4.37
C PHE A 290 -25.74 -0.61 4.12
N SER A 291 -25.66 -1.94 4.07
CA SER A 291 -26.79 -2.80 3.76
C SER A 291 -27.38 -3.49 4.98
N ALA A 292 -28.59 -4.01 4.84
CA ALA A 292 -29.20 -4.98 5.75
C ALA A 292 -28.81 -6.44 5.46
N ALA A 293 -27.89 -6.69 4.52
CA ALA A 293 -27.51 -8.04 4.13
C ALA A 293 -26.85 -8.79 5.30
N LYS A 294 -27.30 -10.02 5.51
CA LYS A 294 -26.95 -10.86 6.68
C LYS A 294 -27.40 -10.24 8.02
N GLY A 295 -28.44 -9.40 8.03
CA GLY A 295 -28.98 -8.82 9.26
C GLY A 295 -28.13 -7.70 9.85
N ARG A 296 -27.20 -7.12 9.07
CA ARG A 296 -26.47 -5.92 9.47
C ARG A 296 -27.45 -4.76 9.65
N ASN A 297 -27.26 -3.95 10.67
CA ASN A 297 -28.05 -2.74 10.89
C ASN A 297 -27.17 -1.63 11.47
N TYR A 298 -25.94 -1.52 10.96
CA TYR A 298 -24.91 -0.63 11.49
C TYR A 298 -25.27 0.85 11.43
N PHE A 299 -26.07 1.23 10.43
CA PHE A 299 -26.44 2.61 10.16
C PHE A 299 -27.95 2.78 10.04
N ARG A 300 -28.43 3.97 10.41
CA ARG A 300 -29.74 4.51 10.05
C ARG A 300 -29.54 5.62 9.04
N PHE A 301 -30.10 5.44 7.86
CA PHE A 301 -30.16 6.46 6.82
C PHE A 301 -31.28 7.45 7.12
N ASP A 302 -31.07 8.72 6.76
CA ASP A 302 -32.18 9.68 6.71
C ASP A 302 -33.15 9.32 5.58
N ASN A 303 -32.64 8.75 4.47
CA ASN A 303 -33.44 8.17 3.41
C ASN A 303 -33.66 6.65 3.62
N PRO A 304 -34.87 6.21 4.00
CA PRO A 304 -35.13 4.80 4.34
C PRO A 304 -34.93 3.84 3.16
N ASP A 305 -35.12 4.29 1.92
CA ASP A 305 -35.02 3.46 0.71
C ASP A 305 -33.58 3.01 0.41
N LEU A 306 -32.58 3.74 0.92
CA LEU A 306 -31.18 3.45 0.64
C LEU A 306 -30.73 2.13 1.26
N THR A 307 -31.22 1.79 2.46
CA THR A 307 -30.88 0.52 3.10
C THR A 307 -31.27 -0.67 2.21
N ASP A 308 -32.45 -0.61 1.61
CA ASP A 308 -32.94 -1.64 0.69
C ASP A 308 -32.14 -1.65 -0.61
N ALA A 309 -31.80 -0.49 -1.15
CA ALA A 309 -30.98 -0.37 -2.36
C ALA A 309 -29.58 -0.98 -2.17
N PHE A 310 -28.92 -0.67 -1.05
CA PHE A 310 -27.65 -1.28 -0.65
C PHE A 310 -27.78 -2.79 -0.44
N THR A 311 -28.87 -3.24 0.18
CA THR A 311 -29.15 -4.68 0.40
C THR A 311 -29.31 -5.45 -0.90
N LYS A 312 -30.03 -4.89 -1.87
CA LYS A 312 -30.17 -5.47 -3.21
C LYS A 312 -28.81 -5.59 -3.90
N GLN A 313 -27.96 -4.57 -3.81
CA GLN A 313 -26.60 -4.61 -4.39
C GLN A 313 -25.68 -5.60 -3.66
N ALA A 314 -25.71 -5.67 -2.33
CA ALA A 314 -24.90 -6.60 -1.55
C ALA A 314 -25.20 -8.08 -1.88
N ASN A 315 -26.44 -8.38 -2.24
CA ASN A 315 -26.90 -9.73 -2.61
C ASN A 315 -26.81 -10.04 -4.12
N ASN A 316 -26.53 -9.06 -4.97
CA ASN A 316 -26.47 -9.24 -6.43
C ASN A 316 -25.07 -9.69 -6.89
N PRO A 317 -24.89 -10.85 -7.56
CA PRO A 317 -23.61 -11.28 -8.12
C PRO A 317 -23.02 -10.31 -9.16
N SER A 318 -23.87 -9.63 -9.92
CA SER A 318 -23.53 -8.65 -10.96
C SER A 318 -23.65 -7.20 -10.47
N ARG A 319 -23.53 -6.99 -9.16
CA ARG A 319 -23.55 -5.68 -8.50
C ARG A 319 -22.60 -4.67 -9.15
N ASP A 320 -22.99 -3.41 -9.07
CA ASP A 320 -22.07 -2.32 -9.35
C ASP A 320 -21.15 -2.09 -8.14
N ILE A 321 -19.86 -2.39 -8.30
CA ILE A 321 -18.87 -2.23 -7.24
C ILE A 321 -18.66 -0.76 -6.83
N ASN A 322 -19.07 0.22 -7.65
CA ASN A 322 -18.99 1.63 -7.31
C ASN A 322 -20.30 2.19 -6.75
N PHE A 323 -21.33 1.37 -6.51
CA PHE A 323 -22.68 1.82 -6.15
C PHE A 323 -22.71 2.83 -5.00
N TRP A 324 -21.95 2.58 -3.93
CA TRP A 324 -21.91 3.48 -2.76
C TRP A 324 -21.40 4.89 -3.10
N LYS A 325 -20.63 5.05 -4.18
CA LYS A 325 -20.07 6.34 -4.59
C LYS A 325 -21.13 7.29 -5.15
N TYR A 326 -22.25 6.77 -5.62
CA TYR A 326 -23.37 7.60 -6.08
C TYR A 326 -24.09 8.32 -4.94
N TYR A 327 -23.87 7.86 -3.71
CA TYR A 327 -24.53 8.34 -2.49
C TYR A 327 -23.55 8.98 -1.51
N MET A 328 -22.41 9.48 -2.00
CA MET A 328 -21.36 10.06 -1.14
C MET A 328 -21.84 11.20 -0.24
N SER A 329 -22.84 11.97 -0.67
CA SER A 329 -23.43 13.07 0.09
C SER A 329 -24.52 12.64 1.08
N GLU A 330 -24.99 11.40 0.99
CA GLU A 330 -26.05 10.88 1.87
C GLU A 330 -25.53 10.73 3.29
N THR A 331 -26.35 11.14 4.25
CA THR A 331 -26.03 11.14 5.67
C THR A 331 -26.60 9.91 6.38
N VAL A 332 -25.83 9.43 7.34
CA VAL A 332 -26.17 8.29 8.19
C VAL A 332 -25.82 8.57 9.64
N ARG A 333 -26.53 7.91 10.55
CA ARG A 333 -26.18 7.80 11.97
C ARG A 333 -25.82 6.36 12.30
N ILE A 334 -24.89 6.13 13.22
CA ILE A 334 -24.68 4.79 13.78
C ILE A 334 -25.98 4.35 14.45
N SER A 335 -26.38 3.10 14.24
CA SER A 335 -27.58 2.58 14.90
C SER A 335 -27.38 2.60 16.42
N PRO A 336 -28.36 3.13 17.19
CA PRO A 336 -28.31 3.15 18.66
C PRO A 336 -28.08 1.78 19.28
N ASP A 337 -28.42 0.71 18.56
CA ASP A 337 -28.16 -0.66 19.00
C ASP A 337 -26.69 -0.88 19.31
N TYR A 338 -25.76 -0.21 18.61
CA TYR A 338 -24.32 -0.41 18.79
C TYR A 338 -23.69 0.54 19.80
N VAL A 339 -24.46 1.44 20.41
CA VAL A 339 -23.98 2.42 21.39
C VAL A 339 -24.23 1.90 22.80
N VAL A 340 -23.22 1.99 23.68
CA VAL A 340 -23.37 1.59 25.09
C VAL A 340 -24.26 2.61 25.81
N SER A 341 -25.23 2.11 26.58
CA SER A 341 -26.37 2.83 27.15
C SER A 341 -26.01 4.08 27.99
N GLU A 342 -24.81 4.16 28.56
CA GLU A 342 -24.36 5.29 29.39
C GLU A 342 -24.18 6.60 28.61
N ILE A 343 -24.19 6.56 27.27
CA ILE A 343 -24.01 7.73 26.39
C ILE A 343 -25.35 8.25 25.85
N GLN A 344 -26.44 7.50 25.98
CA GLN A 344 -27.78 7.89 25.49
C GLN A 344 -28.46 8.99 26.32
N LEU A 345 -27.79 9.55 27.34
CA LEU A 345 -28.33 10.59 28.24
C LEU A 345 -27.77 11.99 27.92
N LYS A 346 -27.83 12.41 26.65
CA LYS A 346 -27.79 13.82 26.23
C LYS A 346 -28.58 13.95 24.93
N GLU A 347 -29.90 13.92 25.04
CA GLU A 347 -30.80 14.51 24.03
C GLU A 347 -31.30 15.86 24.53
#